data_AF-A0A8B8K4I8-F1
#
_entry.id   AF-A0A8B8K4I8-F1
#
_cell.length_a   1.000
_cell.length_b   1.000
_cell.length_c   1.000
_cell.angle_alpha   90.00
_cell.angle_beta   90.00
_cell.angle_gamma   90.00
#
_symmetry.space_group_name_H-M   'P 1'
#
loop_
_entity.id
_entity.type
_entity.pdbx_description
1 polymer ?
#
loop_
_entity_poly.entity_id
_entity_poly.type
_entity_poly.pdbx_seq_one_letter_code
_entity_poly.pdbx_strand_id
1 'polypeptide(L)'
;MSFRIREQPKELCSPKGEVGEIDTRAPFQSVKAAVSLFGEVAVSKEKRSIKRRSSENVLEKETQLLLAQRELHKIKKQLDSADNTKSKALSELDKANVTLQELTKKLNSVRESKQSAMEAAEAVKNQAKELEQALSQKAIGYEAWKQELEHARREYTTTVKELDASKQELNKIRQDFDSALEAKLAAFQTAGEAQRSAKLNSEKVNELSKEIATMKEQIEQLKLASTQAQEEQIKVMGEREAQLNYYKTAAEEVQIKFMNLKNEYDPELTRTLEAQIAETNAEIQDIQEQMKQAHDSEMDSVRLITLEIKEATKTLQELADEENSLKNLVESLTTELAQVKMEQEKIKEKEQAAEALAADLTDQLQNTKEETTSMEEKQSDDCEEIKLKIKQLSFEAENVRKEEEEMSTKSQELNQEAEKSKAVAEELEKKLEFMLKQADEAKVAEQKAIEEMKLLSDSQGTVSVTDSNGKIVLTVDEFAALSGKIKESEDLIERTEAAAMAQVEAINTRTNEIDRKVEANLKAIEEIKAATDMALRNAEMADSAKIAVEGELKKWRQDEPNGVSDMDYSDNSPRPIPLRI
;
A
#
# COMPACT_ATOMS: atom_id res chain seq x y z
N MET A 1 -7.28 70.33 54.97
CA MET A 1 -8.62 69.83 55.36
C MET A 1 -8.52 69.42 56.82
N SER A 2 -8.71 70.26 57.84
CA SER A 2 -9.41 71.56 57.96
C SER A 2 -10.93 71.46 58.01
N PHE A 3 -11.52 72.14 59.01
CA PHE A 3 -12.94 72.20 59.39
C PHE A 3 -13.49 70.95 60.12
N ARG A 4 -14.29 71.07 61.20
CA ARG A 4 -14.65 72.25 62.02
C ARG A 4 -15.07 71.80 63.44
N ILE A 5 -14.70 72.56 64.46
CA ILE A 5 -15.25 72.49 65.83
C ILE A 5 -16.05 73.78 66.08
N ARG A 6 -17.15 73.70 66.84
CA ARG A 6 -17.96 74.85 67.31
C ARG A 6 -18.69 74.48 68.62
N GLU A 7 -18.23 74.95 69.78
CA GLU A 7 -18.71 76.14 70.55
C GLU A 7 -20.20 76.04 70.98
N GLN A 8 -20.58 75.91 72.27
CA GLN A 8 -20.53 76.89 73.40
C GLN A 8 -21.33 78.19 73.14
N PRO A 9 -21.78 78.96 74.17
CA PRO A 9 -21.58 78.82 75.63
C PRO A 9 -22.89 78.36 76.35
N LYS A 10 -23.38 78.77 77.54
CA LYS A 10 -23.06 79.82 78.55
C LYS A 10 -23.82 79.56 79.87
N GLU A 11 -23.15 79.51 81.04
CA GLU A 11 -23.50 80.25 82.29
C GLU A 11 -22.50 80.08 83.45
N LEU A 12 -22.70 80.83 84.54
CA LEU A 12 -21.76 81.87 84.99
C LEU A 12 -21.48 81.91 86.51
N CYS A 13 -20.19 82.02 86.86
CA CYS A 13 -19.63 82.81 87.98
C CYS A 13 -19.97 82.52 89.48
N SER A 14 -19.17 81.64 90.09
CA SER A 14 -18.35 81.95 91.30
C SER A 14 -19.09 82.19 92.68
N PRO A 15 -18.41 82.58 93.80
CA PRO A 15 -17.88 81.56 94.73
C PRO A 15 -17.92 81.86 96.27
N LYS A 16 -17.41 80.89 97.07
CA LYS A 16 -16.86 80.98 98.45
C LYS A 16 -17.81 81.14 99.66
N GLY A 17 -17.30 80.61 100.79
CA GLY A 17 -17.73 80.85 102.18
C GLY A 17 -18.46 79.65 102.81
N GLU A 18 -18.22 79.24 104.06
CA GLU A 18 -17.07 79.42 104.98
C GLU A 18 -17.13 78.28 106.04
N VAL A 19 -16.16 78.18 106.97
CA VAL A 19 -16.07 77.09 107.96
C VAL A 19 -17.10 77.27 109.10
N GLY A 20 -17.61 76.15 109.62
CA GLY A 20 -18.60 76.12 110.72
C GLY A 20 -18.58 74.82 111.52
N GLU A 21 -17.41 74.37 111.97
CA GLU A 21 -17.32 73.31 112.99
C GLU A 21 -17.87 73.83 114.33
N ILE A 22 -18.76 73.07 114.97
CA ILE A 22 -19.27 73.37 116.32
C ILE A 22 -19.02 72.16 117.21
N ASP A 23 -18.02 72.29 118.08
CA ASP A 23 -17.80 71.38 119.21
C ASP A 23 -18.94 71.54 120.23
N THR A 24 -19.38 70.42 120.82
CA THR A 24 -20.42 70.37 121.86
C THR A 24 -20.00 69.52 123.06
N ARG A 25 -18.70 69.34 123.31
CA ARG A 25 -18.20 68.56 124.46
C ARG A 25 -18.00 69.40 125.73
N ALA A 26 -18.89 69.15 126.68
CA ALA A 26 -18.74 69.38 128.12
C ALA A 26 -18.92 70.85 128.62
N PRO A 27 -19.01 71.08 129.95
CA PRO A 27 -20.18 70.62 130.71
C PRO A 27 -20.74 71.68 131.69
N PHE A 28 -22.06 71.71 131.91
CA PHE A 28 -22.67 72.49 133.00
C PHE A 28 -23.74 71.69 133.76
N GLN A 29 -23.93 72.05 135.03
CA GLN A 29 -24.67 71.28 136.03
C GLN A 29 -26.00 71.95 136.43
N SER A 30 -26.92 71.14 136.96
CA SER A 30 -28.03 71.47 137.87
C SER A 30 -28.29 72.96 138.19
N VAL A 31 -29.33 73.55 137.61
CA VAL A 31 -29.90 74.83 138.08
C VAL A 31 -31.07 74.59 139.04
N LYS A 32 -30.74 74.06 140.23
CA LYS A 32 -31.62 74.05 141.41
C LYS A 32 -31.38 75.31 142.28
N ALA A 33 -31.09 76.46 141.64
CA ALA A 33 -30.76 77.72 142.33
C ALA A 33 -30.90 78.96 141.42
N ALA A 34 -32.15 79.42 141.21
CA ALA A 34 -32.47 80.79 140.80
C ALA A 34 -33.86 81.13 141.37
N VAL A 35 -34.01 81.56 142.63
CA VAL A 35 -33.58 82.86 143.22
C VAL A 35 -34.27 84.01 142.46
N SER A 36 -35.48 84.38 142.86
CA SER A 36 -35.81 85.31 143.97
C SER A 36 -35.73 86.79 143.55
N LEU A 37 -36.82 87.26 142.94
CA LEU A 37 -37.22 88.63 142.59
C LEU A 37 -38.57 88.42 141.86
N PHE A 38 -39.75 88.78 142.35
CA PHE A 38 -40.22 89.68 143.40
C PHE A 38 -41.18 88.92 144.34
N GLY A 39 -41.59 89.40 145.52
CA GLY A 39 -41.39 90.71 146.16
C GLY A 39 -42.60 91.01 147.04
N GLU A 40 -42.57 90.49 148.27
CA GLU A 40 -43.65 90.50 149.25
C GLU A 40 -43.95 91.92 149.77
N VAL A 41 -45.24 92.30 149.79
CA VAL A 41 -45.75 93.40 150.65
C VAL A 41 -47.11 92.99 151.23
N ALA A 42 -47.10 92.48 152.46
CA ALA A 42 -48.28 92.43 153.32
C ALA A 42 -48.28 93.61 154.29
N VAL A 43 -49.44 94.21 154.55
CA VAL A 43 -49.66 95.15 155.66
C VAL A 43 -50.90 94.72 156.42
N SER A 44 -50.89 94.85 157.75
CA SER A 44 -51.90 94.32 158.67
C SER A 44 -52.29 95.36 159.73
N LYS A 45 -53.39 95.09 160.45
CA LYS A 45 -53.94 95.85 161.61
C LYS A 45 -54.62 97.17 161.22
N GLU A 46 -55.51 97.76 162.02
CA GLU A 46 -55.72 97.73 163.48
C GLU A 46 -57.20 97.48 163.88
N LYS A 47 -57.44 96.96 165.10
CA LYS A 47 -58.77 96.85 165.75
C LYS A 47 -58.77 97.49 167.14
N ARG A 48 -59.33 98.71 167.28
CA ARG A 48 -59.81 99.34 168.55
C ARG A 48 -60.97 100.29 168.17
N SER A 49 -62.16 100.39 168.77
CA SER A 49 -62.76 100.11 170.10
C SER A 49 -62.92 101.35 171.02
N ILE A 50 -64.07 101.42 171.72
CA ILE A 50 -64.45 102.32 172.86
C ILE A 50 -65.11 103.70 172.55
N LYS A 51 -66.46 103.68 172.53
CA LYS A 51 -67.45 104.52 173.29
C LYS A 51 -67.50 106.08 173.22
N ARG A 52 -68.76 106.53 173.01
CA ARG A 52 -69.48 107.78 173.44
C ARG A 52 -69.41 109.06 172.57
N ARG A 53 -70.61 109.57 172.25
CA ARG A 53 -71.12 110.95 172.00
C ARG A 53 -70.14 112.04 171.48
N SER A 54 -70.51 112.90 170.53
CA SER A 54 -71.72 113.00 169.67
C SER A 54 -71.51 114.12 168.64
N SER A 55 -72.29 114.10 167.54
CA SER A 55 -72.42 115.15 166.50
C SER A 55 -71.18 115.54 165.67
N GLU A 56 -71.46 115.80 164.39
CA GLU A 56 -70.70 116.66 163.47
C GLU A 56 -69.30 116.22 162.96
N ASN A 57 -69.23 116.15 161.61
CA ASN A 57 -68.11 116.39 160.67
C ASN A 57 -68.08 115.34 159.54
N VAL A 58 -68.38 115.78 158.31
CA VAL A 58 -68.61 114.90 157.14
C VAL A 58 -67.35 114.72 156.27
N LEU A 59 -66.49 115.74 156.21
CA LEU A 59 -65.40 115.92 155.24
C LEU A 59 -64.38 114.78 155.19
N GLU A 60 -64.10 114.12 156.32
CA GLU A 60 -63.07 113.08 156.39
C GLU A 60 -63.51 111.79 155.68
N LYS A 61 -64.80 111.45 155.73
CA LYS A 61 -65.38 110.31 154.99
C LYS A 61 -65.45 110.58 153.49
N GLU A 62 -65.75 111.82 153.12
CA GLU A 62 -65.77 112.28 151.73
C GLU A 62 -64.37 112.24 151.09
N THR A 63 -63.34 112.59 151.86
CA THR A 63 -61.94 112.48 151.45
C THR A 63 -61.53 111.01 151.23
N GLN A 64 -61.93 110.09 152.11
CA GLN A 64 -61.70 108.65 151.93
C GLN A 64 -62.45 108.08 150.71
N LEU A 65 -63.69 108.53 150.46
CA LEU A 65 -64.48 108.15 149.28
C LEU A 65 -63.78 108.55 147.98
N LEU A 66 -63.25 109.78 147.89
CA LEU A 66 -62.52 110.26 146.71
C LEU A 66 -61.21 109.49 146.47
N LEU A 67 -60.51 109.07 147.52
CA LEU A 67 -59.33 108.19 147.39
C LEU A 67 -59.74 106.80 146.87
N ALA A 68 -60.76 106.17 147.46
CA ALA A 68 -61.25 104.87 147.01
C ALA A 68 -61.78 104.91 145.56
N GLN A 69 -62.44 105.99 145.14
CA GLN A 69 -62.85 106.20 143.74
C GLN A 69 -61.66 106.33 142.79
N ARG A 70 -60.59 107.04 143.20
CA ARG A 70 -59.35 107.17 142.42
C ARG A 70 -58.62 105.83 142.29
N GLU A 71 -58.58 105.03 143.36
CA GLU A 71 -58.01 103.69 143.35
C GLU A 71 -58.82 102.71 142.51
N LEU A 72 -60.15 102.73 142.62
CA LEU A 72 -61.05 101.95 141.77
C LEU A 72 -60.87 102.32 140.30
N HIS A 73 -60.74 103.60 139.95
CA HIS A 73 -60.44 104.04 138.59
C HIS A 73 -59.07 103.56 138.10
N LYS A 74 -58.05 103.55 138.97
CA LYS A 74 -56.71 103.01 138.66
C LYS A 74 -56.76 101.49 138.42
N ILE A 75 -57.42 100.74 139.29
CA ILE A 75 -57.62 99.29 139.17
C ILE A 75 -58.42 98.96 137.91
N LYS A 76 -59.49 99.71 137.63
CA LYS A 76 -60.28 99.54 136.40
C LYS A 76 -59.42 99.78 135.16
N LYS A 77 -58.63 100.86 135.11
CA LYS A 77 -57.69 101.12 134.01
C LYS A 77 -56.62 100.03 133.85
N GLN A 78 -56.19 99.40 134.96
CA GLN A 78 -55.29 98.25 134.92
C GLN A 78 -56.01 97.00 134.37
N LEU A 79 -57.24 96.71 134.79
CA LEU A 79 -58.06 95.63 134.25
C LEU A 79 -58.34 95.83 132.75
N ASP A 80 -58.80 97.02 132.35
CA ASP A 80 -59.00 97.39 130.95
C ASP A 80 -57.71 97.17 130.13
N SER A 81 -56.53 97.49 130.68
CA SER A 81 -55.25 97.24 130.02
C SER A 81 -54.87 95.75 129.93
N ALA A 82 -55.22 94.95 130.95
CA ALA A 82 -54.93 93.53 131.04
C ALA A 82 -55.85 92.67 130.16
N ASP A 83 -57.14 93.01 130.07
CA ASP A 83 -58.04 92.38 129.10
C ASP A 83 -57.67 92.78 127.67
N ASN A 84 -57.18 94.02 127.43
CA ASN A 84 -56.62 94.40 126.12
C ASN A 84 -55.36 93.60 125.74
N THR A 85 -54.43 93.33 126.66
CA THR A 85 -53.26 92.48 126.35
C THR A 85 -53.64 91.01 126.19
N LYS A 86 -54.58 90.51 127.00
CA LYS A 86 -55.15 89.15 126.87
C LYS A 86 -55.87 88.95 125.53
N SER A 87 -56.68 89.91 125.07
CA SER A 87 -57.33 89.85 123.76
C SER A 87 -56.33 89.88 122.60
N LYS A 88 -55.22 90.62 122.73
CA LYS A 88 -54.12 90.58 121.75
C LYS A 88 -53.42 89.22 121.75
N ALA A 89 -53.04 88.71 122.91
CA ALA A 89 -52.39 87.42 123.06
C ALA A 89 -53.24 86.25 122.53
N LEU A 90 -54.57 86.28 122.74
CA LEU A 90 -55.49 85.31 122.13
C LEU A 90 -55.53 85.46 120.60
N SER A 91 -55.63 86.68 120.08
CA SER A 91 -55.58 86.93 118.63
C SER A 91 -54.23 86.57 117.99
N GLU A 92 -53.14 86.58 118.75
CA GLU A 92 -51.81 86.13 118.31
C GLU A 92 -51.70 84.59 118.37
N LEU A 93 -52.27 83.96 119.40
CA LEU A 93 -52.38 82.50 119.51
C LEU A 93 -53.25 81.91 118.39
N ASP A 94 -54.38 82.53 118.05
CA ASP A 94 -55.24 82.08 116.95
C ASP A 94 -54.53 82.18 115.60
N LYS A 95 -53.79 83.27 115.35
CA LYS A 95 -52.92 83.40 114.17
C LYS A 95 -51.84 82.32 114.14
N ALA A 96 -51.17 82.07 115.26
CA ALA A 96 -50.16 81.03 115.38
C ALA A 96 -50.75 79.63 115.08
N ASN A 97 -51.92 79.32 115.63
CA ASN A 97 -52.65 78.07 115.36
C ASN A 97 -53.01 77.91 113.88
N VAL A 98 -53.48 78.97 113.21
CA VAL A 98 -53.74 78.96 111.76
C VAL A 98 -52.45 78.69 110.98
N THR A 99 -51.34 79.37 111.30
CA THR A 99 -50.05 79.11 110.62
C THR A 99 -49.52 77.70 110.88
N LEU A 100 -49.73 77.13 112.07
CA LEU A 100 -49.35 75.76 112.40
C LEU A 100 -50.16 74.74 111.58
N GLN A 101 -51.47 74.96 111.42
CA GLN A 101 -52.32 74.13 110.56
C GLN A 101 -51.89 74.22 109.09
N GLU A 102 -51.57 75.42 108.60
CA GLU A 102 -51.10 75.63 107.22
C GLU A 102 -49.74 74.96 106.98
N LEU A 103 -48.78 75.11 107.91
CA LEU A 103 -47.48 74.44 107.86
C LEU A 103 -47.62 72.91 107.96
N THR A 104 -48.55 72.40 108.77
CA THR A 104 -48.84 70.97 108.86
C THR A 104 -49.41 70.42 107.55
N LYS A 105 -50.33 71.17 106.91
CA LYS A 105 -50.88 70.81 105.59
C LYS A 105 -49.79 70.82 104.51
N LYS A 106 -48.90 71.82 104.51
CA LYS A 106 -47.74 71.90 103.63
C LYS A 106 -46.76 70.73 103.86
N LEU A 107 -46.46 70.40 105.12
CA LEU A 107 -45.57 69.29 105.49
C LEU A 107 -46.13 67.93 105.03
N ASN A 108 -47.44 67.70 105.20
CA ASN A 108 -48.09 66.48 104.73
C ASN A 108 -48.04 66.38 103.19
N SER A 109 -48.38 67.46 102.49
CA SER A 109 -48.28 67.51 101.01
C SER A 109 -46.85 67.28 100.49
N VAL A 110 -45.82 67.79 101.19
CA VAL A 110 -44.41 67.52 100.86
C VAL A 110 -44.02 66.06 101.17
N ARG A 111 -44.55 65.46 102.26
CA ARG A 111 -44.35 64.04 102.56
C ARG A 111 -45.00 63.13 101.52
N GLU A 112 -46.24 63.42 101.12
CA GLU A 112 -46.98 62.73 100.06
C GLU A 112 -46.23 62.84 98.72
N SER A 113 -45.82 64.05 98.33
CA SER A 113 -45.03 64.29 97.11
C SER A 113 -43.69 63.54 97.13
N LYS A 114 -42.98 63.53 98.27
CA LYS A 114 -41.75 62.72 98.43
C LYS A 114 -42.04 61.23 98.27
N GLN A 115 -43.12 60.72 98.87
CA GLN A 115 -43.49 59.31 98.82
C GLN A 115 -43.78 58.89 97.36
N SER A 116 -44.61 59.64 96.63
CA SER A 116 -44.87 59.36 95.22
C SER A 116 -43.62 59.51 94.33
N ALA A 117 -42.69 60.41 94.66
CA ALA A 117 -41.41 60.52 93.96
C ALA A 117 -40.49 59.32 94.23
N MET A 118 -40.51 58.75 95.44
CA MET A 118 -39.79 57.51 95.76
C MET A 118 -40.42 56.30 95.05
N GLU A 119 -41.75 56.19 95.06
CA GLU A 119 -42.49 55.13 94.34
C GLU A 119 -42.24 55.18 92.83
N ALA A 120 -42.23 56.37 92.23
CA ALA A 120 -41.86 56.56 90.83
C ALA A 120 -40.39 56.18 90.54
N ALA A 121 -39.45 56.52 91.44
CA ALA A 121 -38.05 56.12 91.30
C ALA A 121 -37.85 54.60 91.44
N GLU A 122 -38.60 53.93 92.31
CA GLU A 122 -38.57 52.46 92.44
C GLU A 122 -39.22 51.76 91.24
N ALA A 123 -40.30 52.31 90.68
CA ALA A 123 -40.91 51.82 89.44
C ALA A 123 -39.91 51.89 88.27
N VAL A 124 -39.25 53.04 88.06
CA VAL A 124 -38.20 53.21 87.03
C VAL A 124 -37.02 52.28 87.28
N LYS A 125 -36.60 52.10 88.54
CA LYS A 125 -35.52 51.16 88.92
C LYS A 125 -35.86 49.71 88.65
N ASN A 126 -37.14 49.32 88.72
CA ASN A 126 -37.57 47.96 88.38
C ASN A 126 -37.69 47.77 86.86
N GLN A 127 -38.27 48.73 86.14
CA GLN A 127 -38.27 48.75 84.67
C GLN A 127 -36.85 48.69 84.07
N ALA A 128 -35.88 49.38 84.68
CA ALA A 128 -34.48 49.31 84.25
C ALA A 128 -33.89 47.89 84.35
N LYS A 129 -34.20 47.14 85.43
CA LYS A 129 -33.78 45.73 85.57
C LYS A 129 -34.49 44.81 84.59
N GLU A 130 -35.78 45.03 84.33
CA GLU A 130 -36.56 44.25 83.34
C GLU A 130 -35.96 44.43 81.93
N LEU A 131 -35.57 45.66 81.58
CA LEU A 131 -34.87 45.94 80.33
C LEU A 131 -33.46 45.33 80.28
N GLU A 132 -32.69 45.36 81.38
CA GLU A 132 -31.38 44.70 81.49
C GLU A 132 -31.48 43.16 81.34
N GLN A 133 -32.52 42.55 81.91
CA GLN A 133 -32.84 41.13 81.75
C GLN A 133 -33.29 40.82 80.31
N ALA A 134 -34.12 41.66 79.69
CA ALA A 134 -34.53 41.48 78.29
C ALA A 134 -33.35 41.63 77.31
N LEU A 135 -32.43 42.57 77.57
CA LEU A 135 -31.22 42.76 76.77
C LEU A 135 -30.25 41.57 76.89
N SER A 136 -30.03 41.06 78.09
CA SER A 136 -29.17 39.89 78.31
C SER A 136 -29.77 38.60 77.74
N GLN A 137 -31.08 38.36 77.87
CA GLN A 137 -31.77 37.26 77.19
C GLN A 137 -31.66 37.37 75.66
N LYS A 138 -31.83 38.58 75.10
CA LYS A 138 -31.67 38.82 73.65
C LYS A 138 -30.22 38.59 73.18
N ALA A 139 -29.22 38.92 74.00
CA ALA A 139 -27.82 38.64 73.70
C ALA A 139 -27.52 37.13 73.66
N ILE A 140 -28.06 36.35 74.60
CA ILE A 140 -27.97 34.88 74.61
C ILE A 140 -28.62 34.30 73.34
N GLY A 141 -29.83 34.76 72.98
CA GLY A 141 -30.50 34.33 71.76
C GLY A 141 -29.75 34.68 70.47
N TYR A 142 -29.09 35.85 70.42
CA TYR A 142 -28.26 36.24 69.29
C TYR A 142 -27.00 35.38 69.15
N GLU A 143 -26.30 35.09 70.25
CA GLU A 143 -25.10 34.26 70.20
C GLU A 143 -25.43 32.80 69.88
N ALA A 144 -26.55 32.27 70.35
CA ALA A 144 -27.07 30.96 69.94
C ALA A 144 -27.41 30.91 68.45
N TRP A 145 -28.15 31.90 67.92
CA TRP A 145 -28.44 32.01 66.49
C TRP A 145 -27.17 32.14 65.63
N LYS A 146 -26.17 32.87 66.12
CA LYS A 146 -24.86 33.02 65.49
C LYS A 146 -24.07 31.70 65.48
N GLN A 147 -24.11 30.92 66.55
CA GLN A 147 -23.50 29.58 66.59
C GLN A 147 -24.18 28.62 65.62
N GLU A 148 -25.51 28.66 65.51
CA GLU A 148 -26.29 27.87 64.56
C GLU A 148 -25.99 28.26 63.10
N LEU A 149 -25.89 29.57 62.82
CA LEU A 149 -25.48 30.07 61.50
C LEU A 149 -24.06 29.62 61.13
N GLU A 150 -23.12 29.65 62.08
CA GLU A 150 -21.76 29.12 61.86
C GLU A 150 -21.71 27.59 61.84
N HIS A 151 -22.72 26.87 62.37
CA HIS A 151 -22.89 25.43 62.17
C HIS A 151 -23.31 25.15 60.73
N ALA A 152 -24.43 25.72 60.28
CA ALA A 152 -24.95 25.56 58.93
C ALA A 152 -23.94 26.01 57.85
N ARG A 153 -23.15 27.06 58.12
CA ARG A 153 -22.03 27.48 57.24
C ARG A 153 -20.93 26.42 57.13
N ARG A 154 -20.57 25.75 58.23
CA ARG A 154 -19.59 24.66 58.21
C ARG A 154 -20.13 23.43 57.49
N GLU A 155 -21.38 23.03 57.75
CA GLU A 155 -22.03 21.92 57.04
C GLU A 155 -22.16 22.17 55.53
N TYR A 156 -22.56 23.38 55.12
CA TYR A 156 -22.55 23.78 53.72
C TYR A 156 -21.14 23.74 53.12
N THR A 157 -20.12 24.22 53.85
CA THR A 157 -18.72 24.18 53.39
C THR A 157 -18.20 22.74 53.25
N THR A 158 -18.62 21.83 54.12
CA THR A 158 -18.26 20.40 54.05
C THR A 158 -18.96 19.72 52.87
N THR A 159 -20.28 19.86 52.75
CA THR A 159 -21.07 19.25 51.66
C THR A 159 -20.69 19.78 50.27
N VAL A 160 -20.26 21.05 50.15
CA VAL A 160 -19.68 21.57 48.89
C VAL A 160 -18.33 20.90 48.57
N LYS A 161 -17.46 20.66 49.56
CA LYS A 161 -16.20 19.94 49.34
C LYS A 161 -16.42 18.47 48.96
N GLU A 162 -17.38 17.81 49.59
CA GLU A 162 -17.76 16.43 49.27
C GLU A 162 -18.35 16.34 47.85
N LEU A 163 -19.20 17.30 47.47
CA LEU A 163 -19.72 17.42 46.11
C LEU A 163 -18.60 17.67 45.08
N ASP A 164 -17.63 18.52 45.38
CA ASP A 164 -16.51 18.79 44.46
C ASP A 164 -15.52 17.62 44.37
N ALA A 165 -15.29 16.88 45.45
CA ALA A 165 -14.56 15.61 45.43
C ALA A 165 -15.30 14.57 44.56
N SER A 166 -16.61 14.41 44.73
CA SER A 166 -17.42 13.49 43.92
C SER A 166 -17.45 13.87 42.43
N LYS A 167 -17.43 15.17 42.09
CA LYS A 167 -17.22 15.63 40.70
C LYS A 167 -15.86 15.25 40.14
N GLN A 168 -14.79 15.33 40.95
CA GLN A 168 -13.44 14.92 40.53
C GLN A 168 -13.37 13.41 40.30
N GLU A 169 -13.96 12.61 41.19
CA GLU A 169 -14.10 11.16 41.01
C GLU A 169 -14.91 10.80 39.76
N LEU A 170 -16.05 11.47 39.52
CA LEU A 170 -16.85 11.26 38.31
C LEU A 170 -16.09 11.61 37.02
N ASN A 171 -15.31 12.69 37.02
CA ASN A 171 -14.47 13.05 35.88
C ASN A 171 -13.33 12.04 35.66
N LYS A 172 -12.73 11.52 36.74
CA LYS A 172 -11.74 10.44 36.62
C LYS A 172 -12.37 9.16 36.06
N ILE A 173 -13.54 8.74 36.56
CA ILE A 173 -14.26 7.56 36.06
C ILE A 173 -14.60 7.68 34.57
N ARG A 174 -14.88 8.90 34.07
CA ARG A 174 -15.04 9.17 32.64
C ARG A 174 -13.73 8.96 31.87
N GLN A 175 -12.63 9.54 32.32
CA GLN A 175 -11.30 9.35 31.70
C GLN A 175 -10.87 7.87 31.71
N ASP A 176 -11.09 7.16 32.83
CA ASP A 176 -10.82 5.73 32.96
C ASP A 176 -11.72 4.90 32.00
N PHE A 177 -12.99 5.31 31.79
CA PHE A 177 -13.92 4.67 30.85
C PHE A 177 -13.55 4.92 29.39
N ASP A 178 -13.21 6.16 29.01
CA ASP A 178 -12.80 6.52 27.66
C ASP A 178 -11.50 5.78 27.29
N SER A 179 -10.52 5.75 28.21
CA SER A 179 -9.29 4.97 28.06
C SER A 179 -9.56 3.46 27.90
N ALA A 180 -10.52 2.91 28.66
CA ALA A 180 -10.92 1.50 28.53
C ALA A 180 -11.67 1.22 27.22
N LEU A 181 -12.40 2.20 26.68
CA LEU A 181 -13.06 2.11 25.38
C LEU A 181 -12.04 2.12 24.24
N GLU A 182 -11.04 3.01 24.27
CA GLU A 182 -9.93 3.04 23.32
C GLU A 182 -9.13 1.72 23.35
N ALA A 183 -8.74 1.25 24.54
CA ALA A 183 -8.04 -0.02 24.71
C ALA A 183 -8.83 -1.22 24.16
N LYS A 184 -10.16 -1.21 24.33
CA LYS A 184 -11.08 -2.22 23.77
C LYS A 184 -11.17 -2.14 22.24
N LEU A 185 -11.18 -0.95 21.65
CA LEU A 185 -11.19 -0.76 20.20
C LEU A 185 -9.86 -1.22 19.58
N ALA A 186 -8.72 -0.84 20.17
CA ALA A 186 -7.40 -1.32 19.77
C ALA A 186 -7.30 -2.86 19.86
N ALA A 187 -7.77 -3.47 20.95
CA ALA A 187 -7.80 -4.91 21.10
C ALA A 187 -8.63 -5.62 20.02
N PHE A 188 -9.76 -5.04 19.60
CA PHE A 188 -10.55 -5.57 18.48
C PHE A 188 -9.84 -5.42 17.12
N GLN A 189 -9.13 -4.31 16.88
CA GLN A 189 -8.33 -4.13 15.66
C GLN A 189 -7.22 -5.18 15.58
N THR A 190 -6.41 -5.33 16.63
CA THR A 190 -5.34 -6.34 16.71
C THR A 190 -5.89 -7.77 16.61
N ALA A 191 -7.04 -8.07 17.22
CA ALA A 191 -7.69 -9.38 17.07
C ALA A 191 -8.15 -9.65 15.62
N GLY A 192 -8.70 -8.64 14.93
CA GLY A 192 -9.08 -8.74 13.52
C GLY A 192 -7.88 -8.87 12.57
N GLU A 193 -6.72 -8.28 12.92
CA GLU A 193 -5.46 -8.45 12.20
C GLU A 193 -4.88 -9.85 12.39
N ALA A 194 -4.83 -10.32 13.64
CA ALA A 194 -4.41 -11.68 13.96
C ALA A 194 -5.30 -12.72 13.26
N GLN A 195 -6.63 -12.51 13.20
CA GLN A 195 -7.56 -13.38 12.49
C GLN A 195 -7.32 -13.37 10.97
N ARG A 196 -7.10 -12.19 10.37
CA ARG A 196 -6.76 -12.07 8.93
C ARG A 196 -5.44 -12.77 8.59
N SER A 197 -4.41 -12.56 9.41
CA SER A 197 -3.10 -13.21 9.28
C SER A 197 -3.20 -14.74 9.44
N ALA A 198 -3.90 -15.22 10.47
CA ALA A 198 -4.12 -16.66 10.68
C ALA A 198 -4.89 -17.32 9.53
N LYS A 199 -5.88 -16.61 8.94
CA LYS A 199 -6.61 -17.09 7.77
C LYS A 199 -5.68 -17.21 6.54
N LEU A 200 -4.93 -16.15 6.21
CA LEU A 200 -3.99 -16.14 5.08
C LEU A 200 -2.94 -17.25 5.23
N ASN A 201 -2.37 -17.40 6.43
CA ASN A 201 -1.41 -18.46 6.73
C ASN A 201 -2.03 -19.86 6.59
N SER A 202 -3.29 -20.06 7.01
CA SER A 202 -4.01 -21.32 6.79
C SER A 202 -4.24 -21.60 5.30
N GLU A 203 -4.62 -20.58 4.52
CA GLU A 203 -4.79 -20.67 3.07
C GLU A 203 -3.47 -21.04 2.37
N LYS A 204 -2.34 -20.42 2.75
CA LYS A 204 -1.02 -20.77 2.18
C LYS A 204 -0.52 -22.15 2.63
N VAL A 205 -0.79 -22.57 3.87
CA VAL A 205 -0.50 -23.95 4.32
C VAL A 205 -1.32 -24.98 3.54
N ASN A 206 -2.58 -24.68 3.23
CA ASN A 206 -3.43 -25.55 2.40
C ASN A 206 -2.95 -25.61 0.94
N GLU A 207 -2.42 -24.51 0.39
CA GLU A 207 -1.80 -24.47 -0.94
C GLU A 207 -0.51 -25.29 -1.00
N LEU A 208 0.44 -25.03 -0.09
CA LEU A 208 1.69 -25.80 0.04
C LEU A 208 1.42 -27.30 0.27
N SER A 209 0.36 -27.65 0.99
CA SER A 209 -0.05 -29.04 1.20
C SER A 209 -0.51 -29.72 -0.10
N LYS A 210 -1.15 -28.99 -1.02
CA LYS A 210 -1.49 -29.49 -2.36
C LYS A 210 -0.25 -29.63 -3.24
N GLU A 211 0.62 -28.62 -3.25
CA GLU A 211 1.91 -28.68 -3.96
C GLU A 211 2.70 -29.92 -3.53
N ILE A 212 2.88 -30.13 -2.23
CA ILE A 212 3.56 -31.30 -1.65
C ILE A 212 2.86 -32.63 -2.01
N ALA A 213 1.53 -32.66 -2.12
CA ALA A 213 0.81 -33.85 -2.58
C ALA A 213 1.11 -34.15 -4.06
N THR A 214 1.03 -33.15 -4.95
CA THR A 214 1.34 -33.32 -6.38
C THR A 214 2.80 -33.71 -6.62
N MET A 215 3.74 -33.14 -5.88
CA MET A 215 5.16 -33.53 -5.96
C MET A 215 5.39 -34.97 -5.49
N LYS A 216 4.68 -35.45 -4.45
CA LYS A 216 4.75 -36.85 -4.03
C LYS A 216 4.21 -37.80 -5.09
N GLU A 217 3.09 -37.46 -5.71
CA GLU A 217 2.50 -38.23 -6.81
C GLU A 217 3.46 -38.30 -8.01
N GLN A 218 4.06 -37.17 -8.40
CA GLN A 218 5.09 -37.13 -9.46
C GLN A 218 6.34 -37.96 -9.12
N ILE A 219 6.79 -37.95 -7.86
CA ILE A 219 7.89 -38.79 -7.39
C ILE A 219 7.53 -40.29 -7.44
N GLU A 220 6.28 -40.65 -7.19
CA GLU A 220 5.80 -42.03 -7.30
C GLU A 220 5.68 -42.49 -8.76
N GLN A 221 5.11 -41.65 -9.64
CA GLN A 221 5.08 -41.87 -11.09
C GLN A 221 6.50 -42.00 -11.68
N LEU A 222 7.44 -41.14 -11.27
CA LEU A 222 8.84 -41.20 -11.70
C LEU A 222 9.55 -42.48 -11.24
N LYS A 223 9.26 -42.95 -10.02
CA LYS A 223 9.78 -44.24 -9.53
C LYS A 223 9.26 -45.40 -10.36
N LEU A 224 7.95 -45.43 -10.65
CA LEU A 224 7.32 -46.47 -11.47
C LEU A 224 7.93 -46.52 -12.88
N ALA A 225 8.07 -45.36 -13.53
CA ALA A 225 8.72 -45.24 -14.83
C ALA A 225 10.21 -45.66 -14.78
N SER A 226 10.93 -45.31 -13.71
CA SER A 226 12.33 -45.73 -13.51
C SER A 226 12.46 -47.23 -13.30
N THR A 227 11.53 -47.90 -12.61
CA THR A 227 11.54 -49.37 -12.46
C THR A 227 11.19 -50.06 -13.78
N GLN A 228 10.22 -49.54 -14.54
CA GLN A 228 9.86 -50.07 -15.86
C GLN A 228 11.05 -49.95 -16.85
N ALA A 229 11.72 -48.80 -16.88
CA ALA A 229 12.93 -48.62 -17.71
C ALA A 229 14.08 -49.56 -17.32
N GLN A 230 14.22 -49.92 -16.03
CA GLN A 230 15.20 -50.91 -15.57
C GLN A 230 14.81 -52.34 -16.00
N GLU A 231 13.53 -52.71 -15.90
CA GLU A 231 13.03 -54.02 -16.38
C GLU A 231 13.19 -54.16 -17.91
N GLU A 232 12.87 -53.11 -18.67
CA GLU A 232 13.11 -53.05 -20.12
C GLU A 232 14.60 -53.11 -20.47
N GLN A 233 15.46 -52.41 -19.73
CA GLN A 233 16.92 -52.48 -19.92
C GLN A 233 17.45 -53.90 -19.67
N ILE A 234 16.98 -54.58 -18.61
CA ILE A 234 17.35 -55.98 -18.32
C ILE A 234 16.91 -56.90 -19.47
N LYS A 235 15.68 -56.74 -19.97
CA LYS A 235 15.14 -57.51 -21.10
C LYS A 235 15.95 -57.31 -22.37
N VAL A 236 16.22 -56.06 -22.76
CA VAL A 236 17.01 -55.72 -23.97
C VAL A 236 18.46 -56.21 -23.85
N MET A 237 19.06 -56.15 -22.65
CA MET A 237 20.39 -56.73 -22.42
C MET A 237 20.39 -58.24 -22.58
N GLY A 238 19.39 -58.95 -22.06
CA GLY A 238 19.26 -60.40 -22.25
C GLY A 238 19.03 -60.81 -23.71
N GLU A 239 18.20 -60.07 -24.45
CA GLU A 239 17.99 -60.27 -25.90
C GLU A 239 19.28 -60.02 -26.70
N ARG A 240 20.03 -58.96 -26.37
CA ARG A 240 21.35 -58.66 -26.97
C ARG A 240 22.38 -59.73 -26.66
N GLU A 241 22.42 -60.24 -25.43
CA GLU A 241 23.34 -61.30 -25.01
C GLU A 241 23.02 -62.64 -25.71
N ALA A 242 21.73 -62.97 -25.87
CA ALA A 242 21.31 -64.12 -26.67
C ALA A 242 21.74 -64.00 -28.14
N GLN A 243 21.55 -62.83 -28.77
CA GLN A 243 22.03 -62.56 -30.13
C GLN A 243 23.56 -62.66 -30.25
N LEU A 244 24.30 -62.08 -29.30
CA LEU A 244 25.77 -62.13 -29.30
C LEU A 244 26.29 -63.56 -29.16
N ASN A 245 25.67 -64.37 -28.29
CA ASN A 245 26.00 -65.79 -28.16
C ASN A 245 25.69 -66.58 -29.44
N TYR A 246 24.57 -66.30 -30.12
CA TYR A 246 24.26 -66.90 -31.44
C TYR A 246 25.30 -66.53 -32.51
N TYR A 247 25.66 -65.25 -32.64
CA TYR A 247 26.69 -64.84 -33.60
C TYR A 247 28.07 -65.41 -33.26
N LYS A 248 28.38 -65.57 -31.97
CA LYS A 248 29.61 -66.22 -31.51
C LYS A 248 29.64 -67.70 -31.92
N THR A 249 28.60 -68.48 -31.66
CA THR A 249 28.56 -69.90 -32.05
C THR A 249 28.58 -70.06 -33.57
N ALA A 250 27.91 -69.18 -34.33
CA ALA A 250 27.97 -69.16 -35.79
C ALA A 250 29.38 -68.84 -36.32
N ALA A 251 30.11 -67.92 -35.69
CA ALA A 251 31.50 -67.61 -36.02
C ALA A 251 32.45 -68.77 -35.69
N GLU A 252 32.27 -69.41 -34.53
CA GLU A 252 33.02 -70.62 -34.13
C GLU A 252 32.77 -71.77 -35.12
N GLU A 253 31.52 -71.99 -35.56
CA GLU A 253 31.18 -72.95 -36.62
C GLU A 253 31.87 -72.63 -37.96
N VAL A 254 31.85 -71.37 -38.40
CA VAL A 254 32.51 -70.95 -39.66
C VAL A 254 34.02 -71.13 -39.55
N GLN A 255 34.62 -70.85 -38.40
CA GLN A 255 36.04 -71.05 -38.18
C GLN A 255 36.42 -72.54 -38.15
N ILE A 256 35.58 -73.42 -37.59
CA ILE A 256 35.76 -74.88 -37.69
C ILE A 256 35.68 -75.33 -39.16
N LYS A 257 34.66 -74.89 -39.92
CA LYS A 257 34.50 -75.21 -41.35
C LYS A 257 35.70 -74.74 -42.17
N PHE A 258 36.22 -73.54 -41.90
CA PHE A 258 37.43 -73.01 -42.54
C PHE A 258 38.69 -73.82 -42.20
N MET A 259 38.88 -74.24 -40.95
CA MET A 259 40.01 -75.08 -40.56
C MET A 259 39.93 -76.48 -41.20
N ASN A 260 38.74 -77.05 -41.34
CA ASN A 260 38.54 -78.31 -42.06
C ASN A 260 38.91 -78.15 -43.55
N LEU A 261 38.35 -77.15 -44.24
CA LEU A 261 38.70 -76.85 -45.65
C LEU A 261 40.20 -76.58 -45.84
N LYS A 262 40.87 -75.96 -44.86
CA LYS A 262 42.32 -75.73 -44.89
C LYS A 262 43.14 -77.01 -44.68
N ASN A 263 42.59 -78.00 -43.97
CA ASN A 263 43.23 -79.31 -43.80
C ASN A 263 42.92 -80.27 -44.98
N GLU A 264 41.82 -80.05 -45.70
CA GLU A 264 41.47 -80.72 -46.96
C GLU A 264 42.24 -80.15 -48.17
N TYR A 265 42.69 -78.90 -48.09
CA TYR A 265 43.51 -78.26 -49.11
C TYR A 265 44.92 -78.86 -49.19
N ASP A 266 45.20 -79.56 -50.28
CA ASP A 266 46.53 -80.08 -50.60
C ASP A 266 47.35 -79.07 -51.44
N PRO A 267 48.39 -78.43 -50.85
CA PRO A 267 49.25 -77.50 -51.57
C PRO A 267 50.21 -78.18 -52.55
N GLU A 268 50.55 -79.46 -52.37
CA GLU A 268 51.43 -80.19 -53.29
C GLU A 268 50.65 -80.66 -54.53
N LEU A 269 49.41 -81.12 -54.37
CA LEU A 269 48.51 -81.39 -55.50
C LEU A 269 48.24 -80.10 -56.31
N THR A 270 47.96 -78.98 -55.63
CA THR A 270 47.74 -77.69 -56.31
C THR A 270 48.98 -77.29 -57.12
N ARG A 271 50.16 -77.36 -56.51
CA ARG A 271 51.43 -76.97 -57.14
C ARG A 271 51.90 -77.91 -58.25
N THR A 272 51.57 -79.20 -58.17
CA THR A 272 51.85 -80.17 -59.25
C THR A 272 50.92 -79.99 -60.44
N LEU A 273 49.64 -79.63 -60.22
CA LEU A 273 48.73 -79.23 -61.29
C LEU A 273 49.17 -77.91 -61.95
N GLU A 274 49.61 -76.91 -61.18
CA GLU A 274 50.22 -75.68 -61.73
C GLU A 274 51.46 -75.99 -62.60
N ALA A 275 52.33 -76.91 -62.16
CA ALA A 275 53.49 -77.34 -62.92
C ALA A 275 53.11 -78.07 -64.22
N GLN A 276 52.14 -78.98 -64.19
CA GLN A 276 51.62 -79.67 -65.39
C GLN A 276 50.97 -78.70 -66.39
N ILE A 277 50.28 -77.67 -65.91
CA ILE A 277 49.74 -76.59 -66.76
C ILE A 277 50.88 -75.77 -67.38
N ALA A 278 51.96 -75.48 -66.65
CA ALA A 278 53.12 -74.80 -67.22
C ALA A 278 53.86 -75.67 -68.27
N GLU A 279 54.02 -76.96 -68.00
CA GLU A 279 54.65 -77.96 -68.88
C GLU A 279 53.86 -78.11 -70.20
N THR A 280 52.56 -78.39 -70.12
CA THR A 280 51.69 -78.52 -71.30
C THR A 280 51.56 -77.22 -72.12
N ASN A 281 51.59 -76.04 -71.49
CA ASN A 281 51.67 -74.77 -72.23
C ASN A 281 53.00 -74.60 -72.97
N ALA A 282 54.12 -75.08 -72.42
CA ALA A 282 55.41 -75.06 -73.09
C ALA A 282 55.45 -76.03 -74.29
N GLU A 283 54.86 -77.23 -74.16
CA GLU A 283 54.68 -78.17 -75.27
C GLU A 283 53.83 -77.58 -76.40
N ILE A 284 52.71 -76.92 -76.05
CA ILE A 284 51.85 -76.22 -77.02
C ILE A 284 52.63 -75.12 -77.75
N GLN A 285 53.48 -74.37 -77.05
CA GLN A 285 54.30 -73.32 -77.66
C GLN A 285 55.36 -73.89 -78.62
N ASP A 286 56.05 -74.98 -78.25
CA ASP A 286 57.03 -75.63 -79.12
C ASP A 286 56.36 -76.21 -80.39
N ILE A 287 55.19 -76.84 -80.26
CA ILE A 287 54.40 -77.31 -81.41
C ILE A 287 54.00 -76.15 -82.34
N GLN A 288 53.67 -74.97 -81.80
CA GLN A 288 53.38 -73.78 -82.61
C GLN A 288 54.62 -73.25 -83.35
N GLU A 289 55.79 -73.24 -82.71
CA GLU A 289 57.06 -72.87 -83.35
C GLU A 289 57.43 -73.87 -84.47
N GLN A 290 57.27 -75.17 -84.23
CA GLN A 290 57.49 -76.23 -85.22
C GLN A 290 56.54 -76.11 -86.43
N MET A 291 55.22 -75.91 -86.20
CA MET A 291 54.25 -75.71 -87.29
C MET A 291 54.61 -74.49 -88.17
N LYS A 292 55.07 -73.40 -87.55
CA LYS A 292 55.49 -72.20 -88.26
C LYS A 292 56.74 -72.44 -89.11
N GLN A 293 57.76 -73.11 -88.56
CA GLN A 293 58.97 -73.47 -89.34
C GLN A 293 58.65 -74.41 -90.52
N ALA A 294 57.73 -75.36 -90.33
CA ALA A 294 57.27 -76.24 -91.41
C ALA A 294 56.55 -75.45 -92.52
N HIS A 295 55.60 -74.57 -92.14
CA HIS A 295 54.88 -73.71 -93.07
C HIS A 295 55.81 -72.77 -93.87
N ASP A 296 56.78 -72.15 -93.21
CA ASP A 296 57.72 -71.22 -93.87
C ASP A 296 58.62 -71.99 -94.87
N SER A 297 59.02 -73.22 -94.53
CA SER A 297 59.75 -74.14 -95.43
C SER A 297 58.91 -74.57 -96.65
N GLU A 298 57.64 -74.92 -96.44
CA GLU A 298 56.70 -75.22 -97.55
C GLU A 298 56.48 -74.01 -98.46
N MET A 299 56.36 -72.80 -97.89
CA MET A 299 56.18 -71.56 -98.65
C MET A 299 57.41 -71.16 -99.46
N ASP A 300 58.62 -71.46 -98.99
CA ASP A 300 59.85 -71.28 -99.78
C ASP A 300 59.97 -72.34 -100.90
N SER A 301 59.58 -73.59 -100.64
CA SER A 301 59.49 -74.66 -101.64
C SER A 301 58.50 -74.33 -102.76
N VAL A 302 57.29 -73.88 -102.43
CA VAL A 302 56.28 -73.41 -103.40
C VAL A 302 56.80 -72.23 -104.21
N ARG A 303 57.58 -71.32 -103.59
CA ARG A 303 58.20 -70.18 -104.29
C ARG A 303 59.26 -70.61 -105.29
N LEU A 304 60.05 -71.65 -104.98
CA LEU A 304 61.02 -72.26 -105.88
C LEU A 304 60.32 -72.90 -107.10
N ILE A 305 59.32 -73.76 -106.84
CA ILE A 305 58.52 -74.42 -107.89
C ILE A 305 57.82 -73.38 -108.79
N THR A 306 57.35 -72.26 -108.22
CA THR A 306 56.74 -71.16 -108.98
C THR A 306 57.75 -70.44 -109.91
N LEU A 307 59.05 -70.45 -109.60
CA LEU A 307 60.09 -69.92 -110.48
C LEU A 307 60.40 -70.90 -111.62
N GLU A 308 60.57 -72.19 -111.30
CA GLU A 308 60.76 -73.24 -112.32
C GLU A 308 59.59 -73.30 -113.32
N ILE A 309 58.35 -73.20 -112.84
CA ILE A 309 57.15 -73.14 -113.70
C ILE A 309 57.19 -71.90 -114.62
N LYS A 310 57.65 -70.74 -114.15
CA LYS A 310 57.78 -69.53 -114.99
C LYS A 310 58.86 -69.69 -116.07
N GLU A 311 59.98 -70.33 -115.74
CA GLU A 311 61.05 -70.60 -116.70
C GLU A 311 60.64 -71.66 -117.74
N ALA A 312 59.94 -72.71 -117.31
CA ALA A 312 59.29 -73.67 -118.21
C ALA A 312 58.22 -73.03 -119.11
N THR A 313 57.42 -72.10 -118.57
CA THR A 313 56.41 -71.36 -119.37
C THR A 313 57.08 -70.47 -120.43
N LYS A 314 58.19 -69.80 -120.09
CA LYS A 314 58.95 -68.96 -121.02
C LYS A 314 59.54 -69.78 -122.17
N THR A 315 60.17 -70.91 -121.88
CA THR A 315 60.75 -71.79 -122.91
C THR A 315 59.69 -72.46 -123.79
N LEU A 316 58.49 -72.72 -123.25
CA LEU A 316 57.36 -73.22 -124.04
C LEU A 316 56.78 -72.15 -124.98
N GLN A 317 56.74 -70.88 -124.56
CA GLN A 317 56.39 -69.76 -125.44
C GLN A 317 57.41 -69.59 -126.58
N GLU A 318 58.71 -69.67 -126.27
CA GLU A 318 59.78 -69.58 -127.28
C GLU A 318 59.68 -70.70 -128.33
N LEU A 319 59.31 -71.93 -127.91
CA LEU A 319 59.00 -73.03 -128.82
C LEU A 319 57.73 -72.82 -129.66
N ALA A 320 56.68 -72.19 -129.11
CA ALA A 320 55.45 -71.90 -129.83
C ALA A 320 55.65 -70.83 -130.92
N ASP A 321 56.48 -69.82 -130.66
CA ASP A 321 56.87 -68.82 -131.65
C ASP A 321 57.71 -69.47 -132.79
N GLU A 322 58.57 -70.44 -132.45
CA GLU A 322 59.36 -71.21 -133.41
C GLU A 322 58.49 -72.18 -134.25
N GLU A 323 57.52 -72.88 -133.66
CA GLU A 323 56.50 -73.67 -134.37
C GLU A 323 55.75 -72.80 -135.39
N ASN A 324 55.30 -71.62 -134.97
CA ASN A 324 54.58 -70.69 -135.83
C ASN A 324 55.47 -70.21 -137.00
N SER A 325 56.78 -70.01 -136.78
CA SER A 325 57.73 -69.69 -137.84
C SER A 325 57.87 -70.83 -138.88
N LEU A 326 57.93 -72.08 -138.42
CA LEU A 326 57.98 -73.28 -139.27
C LEU A 326 56.68 -73.47 -140.05
N LYS A 327 55.53 -73.21 -139.42
CA LYS A 327 54.22 -73.29 -140.07
C LYS A 327 54.09 -72.30 -141.23
N ASN A 328 54.51 -71.05 -141.04
CA ASN A 328 54.53 -70.04 -142.11
C ASN A 328 55.44 -70.47 -143.29
N LEU A 329 56.59 -71.12 -143.01
CA LEU A 329 57.47 -71.67 -144.04
C LEU A 329 56.82 -72.83 -144.82
N VAL A 330 56.08 -73.71 -144.13
CA VAL A 330 55.32 -74.81 -144.76
C VAL A 330 54.18 -74.29 -145.62
N GLU A 331 53.43 -73.28 -145.17
CA GLU A 331 52.35 -72.67 -145.96
C GLU A 331 52.92 -72.01 -147.24
N SER A 332 54.06 -71.31 -147.15
CA SER A 332 54.80 -70.80 -148.32
C SER A 332 55.12 -71.90 -149.34
N LEU A 333 55.79 -72.97 -148.90
CA LEU A 333 56.15 -74.12 -149.76
C LEU A 333 54.92 -74.82 -150.36
N THR A 334 53.80 -74.84 -149.64
CA THR A 334 52.54 -75.43 -150.11
C THR A 334 51.94 -74.60 -151.24
N THR A 335 52.03 -73.26 -151.18
CA THR A 335 51.55 -72.38 -152.26
C THR A 335 52.42 -72.48 -153.53
N GLU A 336 53.75 -72.54 -153.43
CA GLU A 336 54.62 -72.78 -154.59
C GLU A 336 54.33 -74.14 -155.24
N LEU A 337 54.11 -75.20 -154.45
CA LEU A 337 53.82 -76.54 -154.96
C LEU A 337 52.45 -76.61 -155.68
N ALA A 338 51.47 -75.80 -155.24
CA ALA A 338 50.21 -75.63 -155.97
C ALA A 338 50.42 -74.87 -157.31
N GLN A 339 51.25 -73.83 -157.31
CA GLN A 339 51.57 -73.05 -158.51
C GLN A 339 52.28 -73.89 -159.59
N VAL A 340 53.24 -74.74 -159.20
CA VAL A 340 53.94 -75.65 -160.14
C VAL A 340 52.97 -76.68 -160.76
N LYS A 341 52.00 -77.20 -160.01
CA LYS A 341 50.95 -78.09 -160.57
C LYS A 341 50.07 -77.36 -161.59
N MET A 342 49.69 -76.12 -161.31
CA MET A 342 48.91 -75.28 -162.24
C MET A 342 49.64 -75.03 -163.57
N GLU A 343 50.97 -75.03 -163.61
CA GLU A 343 51.73 -74.90 -164.85
C GLU A 343 51.85 -76.22 -165.62
N GLN A 344 51.76 -77.36 -164.92
CA GLN A 344 51.95 -78.69 -165.50
C GLN A 344 50.74 -79.18 -166.34
N GLU A 345 49.51 -78.87 -165.93
CA GLU A 345 48.30 -79.16 -166.72
C GLU A 345 48.17 -78.20 -167.92
N LYS A 346 48.53 -76.93 -167.71
CA LYS A 346 48.45 -75.79 -168.65
C LYS A 346 49.30 -75.92 -169.92
N ILE A 347 50.22 -76.89 -169.96
CA ILE A 347 50.99 -77.28 -171.15
C ILE A 347 50.32 -78.46 -171.88
N LYS A 348 49.73 -79.41 -171.15
CA LYS A 348 49.19 -80.66 -171.69
C LYS A 348 47.88 -80.47 -172.47
N GLU A 349 47.07 -79.48 -172.08
CA GLU A 349 45.80 -79.15 -172.74
C GLU A 349 45.94 -78.14 -173.89
N LYS A 350 47.16 -77.65 -174.19
CA LYS A 350 47.40 -76.68 -175.27
C LYS A 350 47.85 -77.27 -176.60
N GLU A 351 48.08 -78.58 -176.69
CA GLU A 351 48.51 -79.24 -177.92
C GLU A 351 47.34 -79.86 -178.70
N GLN A 352 46.28 -80.33 -178.03
CA GLN A 352 45.13 -81.00 -178.66
C GLN A 352 43.91 -80.09 -178.85
N ALA A 353 44.16 -79.02 -179.62
CA ALA A 353 43.25 -78.41 -180.60
C ALA A 353 41.80 -78.05 -180.21
N ALA A 354 41.61 -76.77 -179.86
CA ALA A 354 40.61 -75.88 -180.46
C ALA A 354 41.15 -74.43 -180.35
N GLU A 355 40.95 -73.46 -181.25
CA GLU A 355 39.84 -73.21 -182.19
C GLU A 355 38.52 -72.80 -181.50
N ALA A 356 38.57 -71.65 -180.79
CA ALA A 356 37.46 -70.87 -180.20
C ALA A 356 36.81 -71.42 -178.89
N LEU A 357 36.12 -70.64 -178.02
CA LEU A 357 36.18 -69.18 -177.67
C LEU A 357 35.32 -68.85 -176.39
N ALA A 358 35.94 -68.24 -175.36
CA ALA A 358 35.41 -67.33 -174.30
C ALA A 358 34.35 -67.75 -173.22
N ALA A 359 34.24 -66.87 -172.18
CA ALA A 359 33.14 -66.63 -171.18
C ALA A 359 33.01 -67.57 -169.93
N ASP A 360 32.72 -67.13 -168.68
CA ASP A 360 32.71 -65.78 -168.02
C ASP A 360 32.72 -65.83 -166.43
N LEU A 361 32.69 -64.66 -165.75
CA LEU A 361 32.71 -64.24 -164.30
C LEU A 361 31.84 -65.00 -163.23
N THR A 362 31.86 -64.82 -161.87
CA THR A 362 31.71 -63.58 -161.00
C THR A 362 31.77 -63.85 -159.45
N ASP A 363 32.10 -62.85 -158.58
CA ASP A 363 31.64 -62.48 -157.17
C ASP A 363 31.55 -63.46 -155.93
N GLN A 364 31.45 -63.05 -154.61
CA GLN A 364 31.96 -61.92 -153.75
C GLN A 364 31.61 -62.04 -152.20
N LEU A 365 32.47 -61.53 -151.27
CA LEU A 365 32.23 -61.00 -149.85
C LEU A 365 31.67 -61.96 -148.71
N GLN A 366 31.52 -61.68 -147.38
CA GLN A 366 31.77 -60.55 -146.40
C GLN A 366 31.78 -60.99 -144.87
N ASN A 367 32.11 -60.08 -143.91
CA ASN A 367 31.76 -60.04 -142.43
C ASN A 367 32.46 -61.04 -141.41
N THR A 368 32.50 -60.93 -140.04
CA THR A 368 32.04 -60.00 -138.94
C THR A 368 32.85 -60.17 -137.59
N LYS A 369 32.58 -59.41 -136.49
CA LYS A 369 33.14 -59.48 -135.09
C LYS A 369 32.03 -59.39 -133.96
N GLU A 370 32.18 -59.25 -132.62
CA GLU A 370 33.13 -58.60 -131.64
C GLU A 370 32.97 -59.15 -130.16
N GLU A 371 33.74 -58.69 -129.13
CA GLU A 371 33.90 -59.32 -127.76
C GLU A 371 33.89 -58.36 -126.49
N THR A 372 34.17 -58.73 -125.19
CA THR A 372 33.47 -59.60 -124.15
C THR A 372 34.04 -59.44 -122.67
N THR A 373 33.21 -59.57 -121.58
CA THR A 373 33.50 -59.97 -120.12
C THR A 373 34.07 -59.02 -119.00
N SER A 374 34.37 -59.54 -117.76
CA SER A 374 34.29 -58.88 -116.41
C SER A 374 35.20 -59.42 -115.24
N MET A 375 35.37 -58.62 -114.14
CA MET A 375 35.74 -58.92 -112.70
C MET A 375 35.54 -57.64 -111.79
N GLU A 376 35.46 -57.51 -110.44
CA GLU A 376 35.68 -58.29 -109.16
C GLU A 376 37.01 -57.95 -108.38
N GLU A 377 37.19 -57.89 -107.03
CA GLU A 377 36.38 -58.19 -105.78
C GLU A 377 36.95 -57.56 -104.43
N LYS A 378 36.22 -57.70 -103.28
CA LYS A 378 36.59 -57.73 -101.79
C LYS A 378 37.03 -56.52 -100.87
N GLN A 379 36.31 -56.43 -99.72
CA GLN A 379 36.68 -56.14 -98.28
C GLN A 379 36.62 -54.76 -97.54
N SER A 380 36.10 -54.84 -96.28
CA SER A 380 36.20 -54.02 -95.02
C SER A 380 35.56 -52.61 -94.85
N ASP A 381 34.64 -52.47 -93.86
CA ASP A 381 34.76 -51.62 -92.62
C ASP A 381 33.40 -51.35 -91.91
N ASP A 382 33.36 -51.46 -90.56
CA ASP A 382 32.21 -51.13 -89.69
C ASP A 382 32.58 -50.05 -88.65
N CYS A 383 31.89 -48.89 -88.63
CA CYS A 383 32.32 -47.75 -87.77
C CYS A 383 31.22 -46.77 -87.29
N GLU A 384 30.00 -47.22 -86.95
CA GLU A 384 28.94 -46.31 -86.46
C GLU A 384 28.47 -46.53 -85.00
N GLU A 385 28.36 -47.76 -84.49
CA GLU A 385 27.67 -48.01 -83.20
C GLU A 385 28.35 -47.37 -81.98
N ILE A 386 29.69 -47.39 -81.92
CA ILE A 386 30.48 -46.80 -80.81
C ILE A 386 30.26 -45.29 -80.70
N LYS A 387 30.01 -44.61 -81.82
CA LYS A 387 29.95 -43.15 -81.94
C LYS A 387 28.69 -42.53 -81.30
N LEU A 388 27.63 -43.33 -81.14
CA LEU A 388 26.38 -42.93 -80.50
C LEU A 388 26.43 -43.12 -78.97
N LYS A 389 26.98 -44.24 -78.48
CA LYS A 389 27.09 -44.52 -77.02
C LYS A 389 27.84 -43.41 -76.27
N ILE A 390 28.94 -42.91 -76.84
CA ILE A 390 29.81 -41.88 -76.24
C ILE A 390 29.09 -40.54 -76.10
N LYS A 391 28.18 -40.18 -77.03
CA LYS A 391 27.39 -38.94 -76.95
C LYS A 391 26.28 -38.99 -75.90
N GLN A 392 25.83 -40.17 -75.50
CA GLN A 392 24.80 -40.32 -74.47
C GLN A 392 25.42 -40.17 -73.07
N LEU A 393 26.52 -40.87 -72.80
CA LEU A 393 27.23 -40.83 -71.51
C LEU A 393 27.82 -39.45 -71.16
N SER A 394 28.19 -38.65 -72.17
CA SER A 394 28.74 -37.30 -71.94
C SER A 394 27.68 -36.27 -71.54
N PHE A 395 26.43 -36.41 -72.01
CA PHE A 395 25.32 -35.55 -71.58
C PHE A 395 24.86 -35.87 -70.14
N GLU A 396 24.86 -37.16 -69.79
CA GLU A 396 24.46 -37.64 -68.47
C GLU A 396 25.47 -37.24 -67.38
N ALA A 397 26.77 -37.30 -67.68
CA ALA A 397 27.84 -36.85 -66.77
C ALA A 397 27.83 -35.33 -66.52
N GLU A 398 27.44 -34.50 -67.50
CA GLU A 398 27.44 -33.04 -67.36
C GLU A 398 26.21 -32.50 -66.59
N ASN A 399 25.09 -33.23 -66.58
CA ASN A 399 23.96 -32.90 -65.70
C ASN A 399 24.28 -33.18 -64.23
N VAL A 400 24.89 -34.34 -63.92
CA VAL A 400 25.29 -34.67 -62.53
C VAL A 400 26.25 -33.62 -61.96
N ARG A 401 27.20 -33.12 -62.77
CA ARG A 401 28.12 -32.05 -62.33
C ARG A 401 27.38 -30.74 -62.01
N LYS A 402 26.33 -30.39 -62.75
CA LYS A 402 25.51 -29.20 -62.45
C LYS A 402 24.69 -29.35 -61.19
N GLU A 403 24.10 -30.53 -60.96
CA GLU A 403 23.36 -30.81 -59.73
C GLU A 403 24.29 -30.81 -58.50
N GLU A 404 25.54 -31.25 -58.65
CA GLU A 404 26.60 -31.11 -57.64
C GLU A 404 27.02 -29.64 -57.42
N GLU A 405 27.21 -28.85 -58.48
CA GLU A 405 27.52 -27.41 -58.40
C GLU A 405 26.38 -26.59 -57.75
N GLU A 406 25.11 -26.89 -58.05
CA GLU A 406 23.93 -26.27 -57.42
C GLU A 406 23.74 -26.71 -55.96
N MET A 407 24.07 -27.96 -55.62
CA MET A 407 24.01 -28.44 -54.23
C MET A 407 25.15 -27.84 -53.39
N SER A 408 26.34 -27.70 -53.97
CA SER A 408 27.53 -27.12 -53.35
C SER A 408 27.34 -25.63 -53.07
N THR A 409 26.88 -24.85 -54.06
CA THR A 409 26.60 -23.41 -53.87
C THR A 409 25.54 -23.17 -52.80
N LYS A 410 24.45 -23.94 -52.80
CA LYS A 410 23.39 -23.85 -51.81
C LYS A 410 23.82 -24.28 -50.40
N SER A 411 24.73 -25.24 -50.29
CA SER A 411 25.37 -25.62 -49.02
C SER A 411 26.27 -24.49 -48.50
N GLN A 412 27.01 -23.82 -49.38
CA GLN A 412 27.86 -22.68 -49.03
C GLN A 412 27.05 -21.46 -48.57
N GLU A 413 25.90 -21.17 -49.20
CA GLU A 413 24.97 -20.11 -48.76
C GLU A 413 24.41 -20.37 -47.36
N LEU A 414 23.97 -21.61 -47.09
CA LEU A 414 23.47 -22.01 -45.77
C LEU A 414 24.54 -21.92 -44.68
N ASN A 415 25.79 -22.29 -44.99
CA ASN A 415 26.91 -22.10 -44.07
C ASN A 415 27.21 -20.61 -43.81
N GLN A 416 27.22 -19.75 -44.84
CA GLN A 416 27.42 -18.31 -44.65
C GLN A 416 26.32 -17.67 -43.81
N GLU A 417 25.06 -18.11 -43.95
CA GLU A 417 23.95 -17.61 -43.12
C GLU A 417 24.04 -18.13 -41.68
N ALA A 418 24.46 -19.38 -41.47
CA ALA A 418 24.76 -19.91 -40.14
C ALA A 418 25.92 -19.15 -39.46
N GLU A 419 26.99 -18.81 -40.19
CA GLU A 419 28.10 -17.99 -39.67
C GLU A 419 27.66 -16.56 -39.32
N LYS A 420 26.85 -15.91 -40.16
CA LYS A 420 26.25 -14.60 -39.85
C LYS A 420 25.39 -14.66 -38.58
N SER A 421 24.51 -15.66 -38.47
CA SER A 421 23.67 -15.87 -37.29
C SER A 421 24.52 -16.12 -36.02
N LYS A 422 25.60 -16.89 -36.13
CA LYS A 422 26.55 -17.13 -35.04
C LYS A 422 27.30 -15.86 -34.62
N ALA A 423 27.73 -15.02 -35.56
CA ALA A 423 28.39 -13.75 -35.25
C ALA A 423 27.47 -12.80 -34.48
N VAL A 424 26.19 -12.71 -34.86
CA VAL A 424 25.17 -11.92 -34.13
C VAL A 424 24.92 -12.49 -32.73
N ALA A 425 24.85 -13.83 -32.58
CA ALA A 425 24.71 -14.47 -31.28
C ALA A 425 25.91 -14.16 -30.35
N GLU A 426 27.14 -14.23 -30.86
CA GLU A 426 28.35 -13.90 -30.11
C GLU A 426 28.45 -12.41 -29.72
N GLU A 427 27.89 -11.49 -30.51
CA GLU A 427 27.80 -10.07 -30.13
C GLU A 427 26.78 -9.87 -29.00
N LEU A 428 25.61 -10.50 -29.10
CA LEU A 428 24.57 -10.46 -28.07
C LEU A 428 25.03 -11.08 -26.75
N GLU A 429 25.80 -12.18 -26.81
CA GLU A 429 26.38 -12.83 -25.62
C GLU A 429 27.39 -11.92 -24.92
N LYS A 430 28.33 -11.31 -25.65
CA LYS A 430 29.30 -10.34 -25.11
C LYS A 430 28.59 -9.12 -24.51
N LYS A 431 27.49 -8.67 -25.12
CA LYS A 431 26.66 -7.56 -24.62
C LYS A 431 25.89 -7.95 -23.35
N LEU A 432 25.40 -9.19 -23.25
CA LEU A 432 24.74 -9.71 -22.07
C LEU A 432 25.73 -9.90 -20.90
N GLU A 433 26.95 -10.40 -21.16
CA GLU A 433 28.03 -10.50 -20.17
C GLU A 433 28.42 -9.11 -19.61
N PHE A 434 28.49 -8.09 -20.47
CA PHE A 434 28.75 -6.70 -20.06
C PHE A 434 27.62 -6.14 -19.17
N MET A 435 26.35 -6.36 -19.54
CA MET A 435 25.20 -5.93 -18.74
C MET A 435 25.13 -6.66 -17.39
N LEU A 436 25.51 -7.94 -17.31
CA LEU A 436 25.61 -8.68 -16.04
C LEU A 436 26.69 -8.09 -15.12
N LYS A 437 27.88 -7.76 -15.66
CA LYS A 437 28.95 -7.12 -14.88
C LYS A 437 28.51 -5.77 -14.33
N GLN A 438 27.83 -4.93 -15.12
CA GLN A 438 27.25 -3.68 -14.63
C GLN A 438 26.16 -3.89 -13.56
N ALA A 439 25.34 -4.94 -13.69
CA ALA A 439 24.32 -5.25 -12.69
C ALA A 439 24.91 -5.73 -11.35
N ASP A 440 26.03 -6.45 -11.37
CA ASP A 440 26.73 -6.88 -10.16
C ASP A 440 27.56 -5.74 -9.54
N GLU A 441 28.20 -4.89 -10.35
CA GLU A 441 28.81 -3.62 -9.88
C GLU A 441 27.77 -2.72 -9.19
N ALA A 442 26.56 -2.62 -9.75
CA ALA A 442 25.46 -1.86 -9.15
C ALA A 442 25.01 -2.44 -7.80
N LYS A 443 24.89 -3.78 -7.66
CA LYS A 443 24.58 -4.43 -6.37
C LYS A 443 25.67 -4.21 -5.32
N VAL A 444 26.95 -4.21 -5.73
CA VAL A 444 28.06 -3.93 -4.80
C VAL A 444 28.02 -2.47 -4.34
N ALA A 445 27.68 -1.53 -5.22
CA ALA A 445 27.45 -0.13 -4.86
C ALA A 445 26.23 0.05 -3.92
N GLU A 446 25.13 -0.67 -4.18
CA GLU A 446 23.94 -0.70 -3.33
C GLU A 446 24.26 -1.24 -1.92
N GLN A 447 24.92 -2.40 -1.82
CA GLN A 447 25.35 -2.98 -0.54
C GLN A 447 26.27 -2.03 0.23
N LYS A 448 27.23 -1.39 -0.44
CA LYS A 448 28.12 -0.40 0.18
C LYS A 448 27.36 0.83 0.69
N ALA A 449 26.35 1.31 -0.04
CA ALA A 449 25.49 2.41 0.41
C ALA A 449 24.65 2.00 1.65
N ILE A 450 24.15 0.76 1.69
CA ILE A 450 23.42 0.21 2.84
C ILE A 450 24.34 0.08 4.07
N GLU A 451 25.59 -0.37 3.89
CA GLU A 451 26.59 -0.42 4.98
C GLU A 451 27.00 0.98 5.47
N GLU A 452 27.17 1.95 4.57
CA GLU A 452 27.45 3.35 4.94
C GLU A 452 26.27 3.99 5.69
N MET A 453 25.02 3.76 5.23
CA MET A 453 23.82 4.18 5.97
C MET A 453 23.75 3.57 7.37
N LYS A 454 24.14 2.30 7.51
CA LYS A 454 24.16 1.60 8.81
C LYS A 454 25.24 2.16 9.73
N LEU A 455 26.45 2.40 9.21
CA LEU A 455 27.54 3.08 9.93
C LEU A 455 27.15 4.50 10.39
N LEU A 456 26.40 5.25 9.58
CA LEU A 456 25.86 6.55 9.98
C LEU A 456 24.78 6.43 11.08
N SER A 457 23.97 5.36 11.06
CA SER A 457 22.98 5.07 12.11
C SER A 457 23.64 4.62 13.44
N ASP A 458 24.74 3.88 13.39
CA ASP A 458 25.43 3.34 14.58
C ASP A 458 26.43 4.34 15.21
N SER A 459 26.81 5.42 14.51
CA SER A 459 27.86 6.36 14.95
C SER A 459 27.36 7.61 15.70
N GLN A 460 26.05 7.78 15.91
CA GLN A 460 25.49 8.91 16.67
C GLN A 460 25.60 8.71 18.21
N GLY A 461 26.80 8.37 18.69
CA GLY A 461 27.04 8.00 20.10
C GLY A 461 28.36 8.49 20.73
N THR A 462 29.25 9.17 19.98
CA THR A 462 30.61 9.49 20.45
C THR A 462 31.08 10.92 20.10
N VAL A 463 30.48 11.92 20.74
CA VAL A 463 31.12 13.25 20.89
C VAL A 463 32.05 13.22 22.10
N SER A 464 33.33 13.53 21.90
CA SER A 464 34.34 13.50 22.96
C SER A 464 34.16 14.66 23.94
N VAL A 465 34.01 14.34 25.22
CA VAL A 465 34.17 15.31 26.32
C VAL A 465 35.58 15.14 26.89
N THR A 466 36.49 16.01 26.48
CA THR A 466 37.81 16.13 27.10
C THR A 466 37.70 16.90 28.42
N ASP A 467 38.25 16.35 29.50
CA ASP A 467 38.24 16.98 30.82
C ASP A 467 38.87 18.38 30.81
N SER A 468 38.03 19.37 31.03
CA SER A 468 38.41 20.65 31.62
C SER A 468 37.26 21.11 32.53
N ASN A 469 37.58 21.80 33.63
CA ASN A 469 36.57 22.46 34.46
C ASN A 469 36.03 23.69 33.71
N GLY A 470 35.24 23.44 32.67
CA GLY A 470 34.79 24.37 31.63
C GLY A 470 33.76 25.40 32.11
N LYS A 471 34.05 26.10 33.20
CA LYS A 471 33.24 27.22 33.68
C LYS A 471 33.56 28.46 32.84
N ILE A 472 33.04 28.48 31.61
CA ILE A 472 33.17 29.59 30.67
C ILE A 472 32.51 30.83 31.31
N VAL A 473 33.34 31.78 31.74
CA VAL A 473 32.87 33.06 32.28
C VAL A 473 32.61 34.01 31.12
N LEU A 474 31.41 33.91 30.54
CA LEU A 474 30.90 34.90 29.59
C LEU A 474 30.75 36.25 30.29
N THR A 475 31.15 37.33 29.63
CA THR A 475 30.79 38.68 30.05
C THR A 475 29.28 38.92 29.87
N VAL A 476 28.75 39.96 30.52
CA VAL A 476 27.32 40.32 30.43
C VAL A 476 26.93 40.65 28.98
N ASP A 477 27.82 41.31 28.23
CA ASP A 477 27.59 41.67 26.84
C ASP A 477 27.63 40.46 25.89
N GLU A 478 28.55 39.50 26.13
CA GLU A 478 28.58 38.23 25.39
C GLU A 478 27.34 37.36 25.69
N PHE A 479 26.89 37.31 26.94
CA PHE A 479 25.66 36.62 27.31
C PHE A 479 24.42 37.29 26.69
N ALA A 480 24.36 38.61 26.67
CA ALA A 480 23.29 39.36 26.01
C ALA A 480 23.28 39.12 24.49
N ALA A 481 24.46 39.14 23.84
CA ALA A 481 24.59 38.86 22.41
C ALA A 481 24.23 37.41 22.05
N LEU A 482 24.60 36.43 22.90
CA LEU A 482 24.23 35.03 22.72
C LEU A 482 22.73 34.81 22.94
N SER A 483 22.14 35.42 23.97
CA SER A 483 20.69 35.38 24.21
C SER A 483 19.90 36.07 23.10
N GLY A 484 20.43 37.14 22.50
CA GLY A 484 19.88 37.76 21.29
C GLY A 484 19.85 36.78 20.11
N LYS A 485 20.97 36.13 19.80
CA LYS A 485 21.06 35.11 18.73
C LYS A 485 20.18 33.89 18.96
N ILE A 486 19.98 33.48 20.21
CA ILE A 486 19.04 32.42 20.57
C ILE A 486 17.63 32.85 20.17
N LYS A 487 17.19 34.06 20.56
CA LYS A 487 15.88 34.60 20.15
C LYS A 487 15.72 34.79 18.65
N GLU A 488 16.74 35.29 17.96
CA GLU A 488 16.75 35.40 16.49
C GLU A 488 16.60 34.01 15.82
N SER A 489 17.07 32.95 16.48
CA SER A 489 16.91 31.56 16.02
C SER A 489 15.53 31.00 16.38
N GLU A 490 15.00 31.30 17.57
CA GLU A 490 13.64 30.95 18.00
C GLU A 490 12.59 31.60 17.09
N ASP A 491 12.69 32.92 16.85
CA ASP A 491 11.87 33.69 15.91
C ASP A 491 11.94 33.14 14.47
N LEU A 492 13.11 32.61 14.06
CA LEU A 492 13.28 32.00 12.75
C LEU A 492 12.59 30.63 12.67
N ILE A 493 12.75 29.80 13.71
CA ILE A 493 12.11 28.49 13.83
C ILE A 493 10.58 28.66 13.84
N GLU A 494 10.02 29.48 14.74
CA GLU A 494 8.57 29.75 14.83
C GLU A 494 8.00 30.20 13.48
N ARG A 495 8.73 31.07 12.76
CA ARG A 495 8.34 31.54 11.42
C ARG A 495 8.39 30.45 10.36
N THR A 496 9.35 29.51 10.43
CA THR A 496 9.37 28.33 9.55
C THR A 496 8.30 27.31 9.90
N GLU A 497 8.00 27.10 11.19
CA GLU A 497 6.92 26.22 11.66
C GLU A 497 5.56 26.77 11.24
N ALA A 498 5.30 28.07 11.42
CA ALA A 498 4.08 28.73 10.95
C ALA A 498 3.91 28.61 9.42
N ALA A 499 4.99 28.76 8.65
CA ALA A 499 4.97 28.57 7.20
C ALA A 499 4.71 27.10 6.80
N ALA A 500 5.26 26.14 7.54
CA ALA A 500 5.02 24.71 7.32
C ALA A 500 3.58 24.30 7.68
N MET A 501 3.05 24.77 8.82
CA MET A 501 1.67 24.56 9.22
C MET A 501 0.69 25.12 8.18
N ALA A 502 0.91 26.33 7.67
CA ALA A 502 0.08 26.91 6.60
C ALA A 502 0.10 26.07 5.30
N GLN A 503 1.24 25.43 4.96
CA GLN A 503 1.29 24.49 3.83
C GLN A 503 0.52 23.19 4.13
N VAL A 504 0.63 22.65 5.35
CA VAL A 504 -0.12 21.46 5.77
C VAL A 504 -1.63 21.73 5.78
N GLU A 505 -2.09 22.90 6.23
CA GLU A 505 -3.50 23.30 6.14
C GLU A 505 -3.98 23.47 4.69
N ALA A 506 -3.15 24.04 3.81
CA ALA A 506 -3.46 24.15 2.38
C ALA A 506 -3.52 22.78 1.67
N ILE A 507 -2.69 21.81 2.10
CA ILE A 507 -2.75 20.42 1.63
C ILE A 507 -4.01 19.74 2.17
N ASN A 508 -4.28 19.83 3.48
CA ASN A 508 -5.43 19.20 4.12
C ASN A 508 -6.75 19.71 3.55
N THR A 509 -6.90 21.02 3.30
CA THR A 509 -8.09 21.59 2.67
C THR A 509 -8.29 21.08 1.24
N ARG A 510 -7.22 20.95 0.45
CA ARG A 510 -7.25 20.34 -0.89
C ARG A 510 -7.62 18.85 -0.85
N THR A 511 -7.06 18.07 0.08
CA THR A 511 -7.39 16.64 0.25
C THR A 511 -8.88 16.47 0.59
N ASN A 512 -9.39 17.23 1.56
CA ASN A 512 -10.82 17.25 1.91
C ASN A 512 -11.74 17.68 0.74
N GLU A 513 -11.25 18.43 -0.25
CA GLU A 513 -12.01 18.76 -1.46
C GLU A 513 -12.01 17.60 -2.48
N ILE A 514 -10.90 16.85 -2.56
CA ILE A 514 -10.77 15.65 -3.40
C ILE A 514 -11.64 14.52 -2.83
N ASP A 515 -11.60 14.28 -1.52
CA ASP A 515 -12.36 13.20 -0.88
C ASP A 515 -13.87 13.36 -1.10
N ARG A 516 -14.40 14.58 -0.95
CA ARG A 516 -15.82 14.90 -1.26
C ARG A 516 -16.19 14.66 -2.72
N LYS A 517 -15.25 14.86 -3.66
CA LYS A 517 -15.47 14.58 -5.09
C LYS A 517 -15.44 13.06 -5.35
N VAL A 518 -14.59 12.31 -4.65
CA VAL A 518 -14.57 10.85 -4.70
C VAL A 518 -15.87 10.27 -4.14
N GLU A 519 -16.33 10.74 -2.98
CA GLU A 519 -17.60 10.36 -2.35
C GLU A 519 -18.80 10.63 -3.30
N ALA A 520 -18.87 11.83 -3.88
CA ALA A 520 -19.91 12.18 -4.85
C ALA A 520 -19.89 11.28 -6.10
N ASN A 521 -18.70 10.95 -6.62
CA ASN A 521 -18.54 10.05 -7.77
C ASN A 521 -18.94 8.60 -7.43
N LEU A 522 -18.58 8.10 -6.23
CA LEU A 522 -19.00 6.77 -5.77
C LEU A 522 -20.52 6.68 -5.66
N LYS A 523 -21.17 7.68 -5.07
CA LYS A 523 -22.64 7.75 -4.99
C LYS A 523 -23.31 7.79 -6.38
N ALA A 524 -22.75 8.55 -7.33
CA ALA A 524 -23.24 8.55 -8.71
C ALA A 524 -23.09 7.19 -9.40
N ILE A 525 -21.99 6.46 -9.13
CA ILE A 525 -21.79 5.09 -9.63
C ILE A 525 -22.81 4.11 -9.02
N GLU A 526 -23.16 4.25 -7.75
CA GLU A 526 -24.21 3.45 -7.09
C GLU A 526 -25.60 3.74 -7.66
N GLU A 527 -25.94 5.01 -7.88
CA GLU A 527 -27.19 5.41 -8.53
C GLU A 527 -27.31 4.87 -9.97
N ILE A 528 -26.22 4.91 -10.75
CA ILE A 528 -26.16 4.33 -12.10
C ILE A 528 -26.29 2.80 -12.06
N LYS A 529 -25.66 2.11 -11.10
CA LYS A 529 -25.81 0.65 -10.92
C LYS A 529 -27.26 0.29 -10.59
N ALA A 530 -27.88 0.98 -9.62
CA ALA A 530 -29.27 0.75 -9.25
C ALA A 530 -30.24 0.98 -10.42
N ALA A 531 -30.01 2.03 -11.22
CA ALA A 531 -30.77 2.28 -12.45
C ALA A 531 -30.58 1.17 -13.50
N THR A 532 -29.36 0.65 -13.64
CA THR A 532 -29.02 -0.45 -14.57
C THR A 532 -29.68 -1.76 -14.14
N ASP A 533 -29.63 -2.11 -12.85
CA ASP A 533 -30.28 -3.31 -12.29
C ASP A 533 -31.81 -3.26 -12.43
N MET A 534 -32.42 -2.08 -12.29
CA MET A 534 -33.85 -1.89 -12.54
C MET A 534 -34.19 -2.01 -14.02
N ALA A 535 -33.38 -1.43 -14.92
CA ALA A 535 -33.56 -1.56 -16.36
C ALA A 535 -33.42 -3.02 -16.84
N LEU A 536 -32.45 -3.76 -16.29
CA LEU A 536 -32.24 -5.17 -16.59
C LEU A 536 -33.42 -6.03 -16.14
N ARG A 537 -33.90 -5.88 -14.89
CA ARG A 537 -35.11 -6.59 -14.43
C ARG A 537 -36.36 -6.24 -15.25
N ASN A 538 -36.49 -4.99 -15.67
CA ASN A 538 -37.60 -4.58 -16.54
C ASN A 538 -37.51 -5.23 -17.94
N ALA A 539 -36.30 -5.41 -18.48
CA ALA A 539 -36.10 -6.16 -19.73
C ALA A 539 -36.40 -7.65 -19.55
N GLU A 540 -35.91 -8.30 -18.48
CA GLU A 540 -36.20 -9.71 -18.15
C GLU A 540 -37.72 -9.96 -18.00
N MET A 541 -38.44 -9.05 -17.34
CA MET A 541 -39.90 -9.10 -17.24
C MET A 541 -40.59 -8.90 -18.60
N ALA A 542 -40.09 -7.99 -19.44
CA ALA A 542 -40.63 -7.76 -20.78
C ALA A 542 -40.42 -8.94 -21.72
N ASP A 543 -39.24 -9.58 -21.72
CA ASP A 543 -38.99 -10.81 -22.48
C ASP A 543 -39.79 -11.99 -21.92
N SER A 544 -39.95 -12.10 -20.61
CA SER A 544 -40.83 -13.12 -20.00
C SER A 544 -42.30 -12.95 -20.42
N ALA A 545 -42.80 -11.71 -20.43
CA ALA A 545 -44.15 -11.39 -20.90
C ALA A 545 -44.30 -11.63 -22.41
N LYS A 546 -43.29 -11.28 -23.21
CA LYS A 546 -43.23 -11.58 -24.64
C LYS A 546 -43.29 -13.08 -24.90
N ILE A 547 -42.51 -13.90 -24.18
CA ILE A 547 -42.53 -15.37 -24.32
C ILE A 547 -43.91 -15.94 -23.97
N ALA A 548 -44.59 -15.38 -22.95
CA ALA A 548 -45.96 -15.77 -22.63
C ALA A 548 -46.94 -15.42 -23.76
N VAL A 549 -46.89 -14.20 -24.30
CA VAL A 549 -47.74 -13.75 -25.41
C VAL A 549 -47.44 -14.51 -26.72
N GLU A 550 -46.18 -14.77 -27.05
CA GLU A 550 -45.79 -15.61 -28.19
C GLU A 550 -46.25 -17.06 -28.01
N GLY A 551 -46.22 -17.58 -26.78
CA GLY A 551 -46.73 -18.89 -26.40
C GLY A 551 -48.25 -19.01 -26.56
N GLU A 552 -49.01 -17.98 -26.16
CA GLU A 552 -50.47 -17.92 -26.40
C GLU A 552 -50.78 -17.73 -27.89
N LEU A 553 -50.13 -16.78 -28.56
CA LEU A 553 -50.31 -16.53 -30.00
C LEU A 553 -49.99 -17.78 -30.84
N LYS A 554 -49.03 -18.60 -30.40
CA LYS A 554 -48.72 -19.90 -31.03
C LYS A 554 -49.83 -20.94 -30.82
N LYS A 555 -50.54 -20.94 -29.68
CA LYS A 555 -51.74 -21.76 -29.48
C LYS A 555 -52.88 -21.26 -30.37
N TRP A 556 -53.16 -19.95 -30.37
CA TRP A 556 -54.17 -19.36 -31.27
C TRP A 556 -53.97 -19.77 -32.74
N ARG A 557 -52.73 -19.71 -33.26
CA ARG A 557 -52.41 -20.20 -34.64
C ARG A 557 -52.50 -21.73 -34.85
N GLN A 558 -52.63 -22.51 -33.78
CA GLN A 558 -52.82 -23.97 -33.83
C GLN A 558 -54.30 -24.35 -33.61
N ASP A 559 -55.03 -23.52 -32.86
CA ASP A 559 -56.46 -23.65 -32.56
C ASP A 559 -57.34 -22.99 -33.66
N GLU A 560 -56.79 -22.07 -34.46
CA GLU A 560 -57.41 -21.52 -35.69
C GLU A 560 -57.67 -22.63 -36.72
N PRO A 561 -58.94 -22.99 -37.01
CA PRO A 561 -59.29 -23.83 -38.15
C PRO A 561 -59.22 -22.99 -39.43
N ASN A 562 -58.96 -23.62 -40.58
CA ASN A 562 -59.10 -22.95 -41.90
C ASN A 562 -60.53 -22.41 -42.07
N GLY A 563 -60.73 -21.12 -41.81
CA GLY A 563 -62.04 -20.46 -41.75
C GLY A 563 -62.00 -19.06 -42.37
N VAL A 564 -62.79 -18.87 -43.42
CA VAL A 564 -62.95 -17.60 -44.14
C VAL A 564 -64.14 -16.82 -43.57
N SER A 565 -63.96 -15.56 -43.16
CA SER A 565 -64.99 -14.50 -43.30
C SER A 565 -64.54 -13.10 -42.83
N ASP A 566 -64.62 -12.15 -43.76
CA ASP A 566 -65.19 -10.79 -43.68
C ASP A 566 -64.98 -9.80 -42.50
N MET A 567 -64.64 -8.56 -42.91
CA MET A 567 -64.82 -7.24 -42.24
C MET A 567 -64.04 -6.95 -40.95
N ASP A 568 -63.72 -5.68 -40.60
CA ASP A 568 -64.06 -4.39 -41.20
C ASP A 568 -62.85 -3.42 -41.19
N TYR A 569 -62.73 -2.51 -42.17
CA TYR A 569 -61.67 -1.49 -42.26
C TYR A 569 -62.20 -0.11 -41.84
N SER A 570 -62.38 0.10 -40.54
CA SER A 570 -62.71 1.41 -39.97
C SER A 570 -61.48 2.33 -39.86
N ASP A 571 -61.26 3.16 -40.88
CA ASP A 571 -60.30 4.27 -40.86
C ASP A 571 -60.62 5.28 -39.75
N ASN A 572 -59.62 5.69 -38.96
CA ASN A 572 -59.81 6.62 -37.85
C ASN A 572 -58.53 7.43 -37.56
N SER A 573 -58.26 8.42 -38.43
CA SER A 573 -57.13 9.35 -38.32
C SER A 573 -57.12 10.18 -37.01
N PRO A 574 -56.03 10.15 -36.22
CA PRO A 574 -55.87 11.02 -35.05
C PRO A 574 -55.54 12.47 -35.45
N ARG A 575 -56.26 13.44 -34.88
CA ARG A 575 -55.95 14.88 -35.03
C ARG A 575 -54.70 15.27 -34.24
N PRO A 576 -53.84 16.17 -34.74
CA PRO A 576 -52.76 16.76 -33.94
C PRO A 576 -53.34 17.73 -32.89
N ILE A 577 -52.81 17.64 -31.66
CA ILE A 577 -53.07 18.59 -30.57
C ILE A 577 -52.03 19.72 -30.66
N PRO A 578 -52.40 21.01 -30.53
CA PRO A 578 -51.46 22.11 -30.69
C PRO A 578 -50.48 22.20 -29.52
N LEU A 579 -49.19 22.34 -29.83
CA LEU A 579 -48.17 22.77 -28.87
C LEU A 579 -48.50 24.18 -28.36
N ARG A 580 -48.48 24.35 -27.04
CA ARG A 580 -48.48 25.65 -26.38
C ARG A 580 -47.14 25.82 -25.68
N ILE A 581 -46.51 26.96 -25.92
CA ILE A 581 -45.32 27.44 -25.20
C ILE A 581 -45.76 27.89 -23.79
#